data_AF-A0A4P7HCR5-F1
#
_entry.id   AF-A0A4P7HCR5-F1
#
_cell.length_a   1.000
_cell.length_b   1.000
_cell.length_c   1.000
_cell.angle_alpha   90.00
_cell.angle_beta   90.00
_cell.angle_gamma   90.00
#
_symmetry.space_group_name_H-M   'P 1'
#
loop_
_entity.id
_entity.type
_entity.pdbx_description
1 polymer ?
#
loop_
_entity_poly.entity_id
_entity_poly.type
_entity_poly.pdbx_seq_one_letter_code
_entity_poly.pdbx_strand_id
1 'polypeptide(L)' 'MTTKTLAELVPGELPAGIAGLAPEVQAELATVVVAARRKQAADLETAAYSLLDFVPRFLRGAVKKAAGL' A
#
# COMPACT_ATOMS: atom_id res chain seq x y z
N MET A 1 6.86 -8.85 15.99
CA MET A 1 6.22 -8.72 14.67
C MET A 1 7.07 -9.49 13.67
N THR A 2 6.50 -10.46 12.98
CA THR A 2 7.20 -11.28 11.98
C THR A 2 7.46 -10.42 10.75
N THR A 3 8.73 -10.13 10.46
CA THR A 3 9.14 -9.41 9.25
C THR A 3 8.88 -10.31 8.04
N LYS A 4 7.99 -9.87 7.13
CA LYS A 4 7.70 -10.62 5.90
C LYS A 4 8.90 -10.56 4.96
N THR A 5 9.18 -11.67 4.30
CA THR A 5 10.23 -11.75 3.28
C THR A 5 9.82 -11.02 1.98
N LEU A 6 10.78 -10.65 1.14
CA LEU A 6 10.48 -9.98 -0.12
C LEU A 6 9.59 -10.83 -1.05
N ALA A 7 9.81 -12.15 -1.05
CA ALA A 7 9.00 -13.11 -1.82
C ALA A 7 7.55 -13.23 -1.33
N GLU A 8 7.29 -13.02 -0.03
CA GLU A 8 5.92 -12.96 0.50
C GLU A 8 5.23 -11.63 0.19
N LEU A 9 6.01 -10.57 0.00
CA LEU A 9 5.48 -9.24 -0.27
C LEU A 9 5.13 -9.09 -1.75
N VAL A 10 5.98 -9.51 -2.67
CA VAL A 10 5.76 -9.34 -4.11
C VAL A 10 5.09 -10.59 -4.68
N PRO A 11 3.85 -10.50 -5.20
CA PRO A 11 3.20 -11.65 -5.82
C PRO A 11 3.96 -12.07 -7.09
N GLY A 12 4.14 -13.38 -7.25
CA GLY A 12 4.89 -13.96 -8.36
C GLY A 12 6.34 -14.28 -8.00
N GLU A 13 7.05 -14.86 -8.96
CA GLU A 13 8.46 -15.21 -8.77
C GLU A 13 9.33 -13.96 -8.84
N LEU A 14 10.30 -13.84 -7.93
CA LEU A 14 11.21 -12.70 -7.94
C LEU A 14 12.06 -12.75 -9.21
N PRO A 15 12.26 -11.61 -9.91
CA PRO A 15 13.18 -11.56 -11.03
C PRO A 15 14.57 -12.06 -10.62
N ALA A 16 15.26 -12.80 -11.50
CA ALA A 16 16.52 -13.46 -11.18
C ALA A 16 17.58 -12.50 -10.57
N GLY A 17 17.63 -11.26 -11.05
CA GLY A 17 18.53 -10.23 -10.50
C GLY A 17 18.22 -9.81 -9.07
N ILE A 18 16.95 -9.89 -8.63
CA ILE A 18 16.52 -9.59 -7.26
C ILE A 18 16.70 -10.81 -6.36
N ALA A 19 16.36 -12.00 -6.87
CA ALA A 19 16.55 -13.26 -6.13
C ALA A 19 18.02 -13.57 -5.83
N GLY A 20 18.94 -13.13 -6.70
CA GLY A 20 20.39 -13.27 -6.53
C GLY A 20 21.05 -12.22 -5.62
N LEU A 21 20.30 -11.25 -5.10
CA LEU A 21 20.85 -10.25 -4.17
C LEU A 21 21.21 -10.89 -2.84
N ALA A 22 22.20 -10.30 -2.15
CA ALA A 22 22.52 -10.68 -0.79
C ALA A 22 21.28 -10.55 0.13
N PRO A 23 21.11 -11.46 1.12
CA PRO A 23 19.93 -11.48 1.98
C PRO A 23 19.63 -10.15 2.68
N GLU A 24 20.67 -9.41 3.06
CA GLU A 24 20.58 -8.11 3.73
C GLU A 24 19.93 -7.06 2.81
N VAL A 25 20.32 -7.07 1.53
CA VAL A 25 19.76 -6.18 0.51
C VAL A 25 18.31 -6.54 0.20
N GLN A 26 17.98 -7.84 0.19
CA GLN A 26 16.58 -8.28 0.04
C GLN A 26 15.71 -7.84 1.22
N ALA A 27 16.24 -7.86 2.44
CA ALA A 27 15.53 -7.40 3.64
C ALA A 27 15.32 -5.88 3.64
N GLU A 28 16.30 -5.10 3.18
CA GLU A 28 16.15 -3.66 2.99
C GLU A 28 15.07 -3.36 1.93
N LEU A 29 15.10 -4.07 0.80
CA LEU A 29 14.10 -3.94 -0.25
C LEU A 29 12.69 -4.33 0.24
N ALA A 30 12.57 -5.38 1.04
CA ALA A 30 11.29 -5.75 1.68
C ALA A 30 10.75 -4.61 2.56
N THR A 31 11.62 -3.93 3.31
CA THR A 31 11.25 -2.78 4.13
C THR A 31 10.74 -1.62 3.29
N VAL A 32 11.42 -1.31 2.19
CA VAL A 32 11.00 -0.28 1.22
C VAL A 32 9.64 -0.61 0.60
N VAL A 33 9.42 -1.88 0.21
CA VAL A 33 8.13 -2.33 -0.34
C VAL A 33 6.98 -2.15 0.67
N VAL A 34 7.20 -2.50 1.94
CA VAL A 34 6.19 -2.28 2.99
C VAL A 34 5.90 -0.78 3.17
N ALA A 35 6.94 0.06 3.21
CA ALA A 35 6.77 1.51 3.34
C ALA A 35 6.01 2.10 2.14
N ALA A 36 6.34 1.68 0.92
CA ALA A 36 5.67 2.11 -0.30
C ALA A 36 4.18 1.73 -0.30
N ARG A 37 3.83 0.51 0.14
CA ARG A 37 2.42 0.08 0.26
C ARG A 37 1.63 0.89 1.27
N ARG A 38 2.24 1.19 2.43
CA ARG A 38 1.62 2.06 3.43
C ARG A 38 1.39 3.47 2.88
N LYS A 39 2.38 4.01 2.18
CA LYS A 39 2.26 5.31 1.51
C LYS A 39 1.15 5.30 0.46
N GLN A 40 1.10 4.29 -0.40
CA GLN A 40 0.06 4.14 -1.42
C GLN A 40 -1.35 4.10 -0.81
N ALA A 41 -1.52 3.37 0.29
CA ALA A 41 -2.80 3.32 1.00
C ALA A 41 -3.20 4.71 1.55
N ALA A 42 -2.27 5.43 2.18
CA ALA A 42 -2.52 6.77 2.72
C ALA A 42 -2.81 7.80 1.61
N ASP A 43 -2.08 7.73 0.50
CA ASP A 43 -2.29 8.60 -0.67
C ASP A 43 -3.67 8.31 -1.29
N LEU A 44 -4.09 7.04 -1.39
CA LEU A 44 -5.41 6.66 -1.88
C LEU A 44 -6.54 7.10 -0.95
N GLU A 45 -6.37 6.93 0.36
CA GLU A 45 -7.31 7.41 1.37
C GLU A 45 -7.48 8.93 1.26
N THR A 46 -6.37 9.67 1.18
CA THR A 46 -6.39 11.13 1.02
C THR A 46 -7.16 11.54 -0.23
N ALA A 47 -6.86 10.91 -1.38
CA ALA A 47 -7.58 11.17 -2.62
C ALA A 47 -9.09 10.88 -2.50
N ALA A 48 -9.46 9.76 -1.85
CA ALA A 48 -10.85 9.40 -1.63
C ALA A 48 -11.60 10.42 -0.76
N TYR A 49 -10.95 10.93 0.29
CA TYR A 49 -11.51 12.00 1.12
C TYR A 49 -11.62 13.34 0.38
N SER A 50 -10.65 13.70 -0.46
CA SER A 50 -10.73 14.91 -1.30
C SER A 50 -11.88 14.85 -2.30
N LEU A 51 -12.23 13.66 -2.82
CA LEU A 51 -13.38 13.52 -3.72
C LEU A 51 -14.73 13.82 -3.03
N LEU A 52 -14.81 13.68 -1.71
CA LEU A 52 -16.02 14.05 -0.95
C LEU A 52 -16.28 15.55 -0.95
N ASP A 53 -15.29 16.38 -1.31
CA ASP A 53 -15.51 17.81 -1.41
C ASP A 53 -16.46 18.19 -2.54
N PHE A 54 -16.55 17.36 -3.57
CA PHE A 54 -17.54 17.47 -4.64
C PHE A 54 -18.93 16.92 -4.26
N VAL A 55 -19.06 16.27 -3.10
CA VAL A 55 -20.32 15.73 -2.59
C VAL A 55 -20.99 16.73 -1.64
N PRO A 56 -22.30 17.01 -1.80
CA PRO A 56 -23.05 17.83 -0.85
C PRO A 56 -22.87 17.35 0.58
N ARG A 57 -22.64 18.29 1.51
CA ARG A 57 -22.20 17.99 2.89
C ARG A 57 -23.09 16.96 3.61
N PHE A 58 -24.40 17.00 3.37
CA PHE A 58 -25.37 16.09 3.99
C PHE A 58 -25.33 14.65 3.42
N LEU A 59 -24.78 14.43 2.22
CA LEU A 59 -24.61 13.11 1.62
C LEU A 59 -23.25 12.47 1.93
N ARG A 60 -22.25 13.25 2.35
CA ARG A 60 -20.88 12.76 2.57
C ARG A 60 -20.82 11.54 3.50
N GLY A 61 -21.63 11.50 4.56
CA GLY A 61 -21.68 10.37 5.49
C GLY A 61 -22.18 9.08 4.83
N ALA A 62 -23.23 9.17 4.00
CA ALA A 62 -23.74 8.02 3.26
C ALA A 62 -22.73 7.54 2.19
N VAL A 63 -22.06 8.49 1.51
CA VAL A 63 -21.03 8.17 0.50
C VAL A 63 -19.81 7.51 1.13
N LYS A 64 -19.30 8.03 2.27
CA LYS A 64 -18.20 7.38 3.02
C LYS A 64 -18.54 5.93 3.36
N LYS A 65 -19.72 5.72 3.96
CA LYS A 65 -20.20 4.39 4.34
C LYS A 65 -20.31 3.44 3.13
N ALA A 66 -20.80 3.92 2.00
CA ALA A 66 -20.92 3.12 0.78
C ALA A 66 -19.56 2.79 0.15
N ALA A 67 -18.59 3.70 0.24
CA ALA A 67 -17.24 3.54 -0.29
C ALA A 67 -16.29 2.75 0.65
N GLY A 68 -16.72 2.44 1.87
CA GLY A 68 -15.88 1.76 2.87
C GLY A 68 -14.77 2.64 3.45
N LEU A 69 -15.00 3.97 3.49
CA LEU A 69 -14.10 4.98 4.07
C LEU A 69 -14.42 5.31 5.53
#